data_AF-A0A831SM83-F1
#
_entry.id   AF-A0A831SM83-F1
#
_cell.length_a   1.000
_cell.length_b   1.000
_cell.length_c   1.000
_cell.angle_alpha   90.00
_cell.angle_beta   90.00
_cell.angle_gamma   90.00
#
_symmetry.space_group_name_H-M   'P 1'
#
loop_
_entity.id
_entity.type
_entity.pdbx_description
1 polymer ?
#
loop_
_entity_poly.entity_id
_entity_poly.type
_entity_poly.pdbx_seq_one_letter_code
_entity_poly.pdbx_strand_id
1 'polypeptide(L)'
;MIIPSNDIMDMKLRKLIKICCISGNYNKITSTCLDLIGNLVNDFGIKLGIRPKDIRNKEFSSDYMELINQIFKNNFSIQIFSQDLIIKLRKLELAKLRNRILNFPNLSKQV
;
A
#
# COMPACT_ATOMS: atom_id res chain seq x y z
N MET A 1 -21.68 -5.07 13.92
CA MET A 1 -22.15 -5.62 12.63
C MET A 1 -21.58 -4.74 11.52
N ILE A 2 -20.65 -5.25 10.70
CA ILE A 2 -20.13 -4.51 9.55
C ILE A 2 -21.08 -4.78 8.39
N ILE A 3 -21.83 -3.76 7.95
CA ILE A 3 -22.71 -3.86 6.79
C ILE A 3 -21.82 -4.10 5.56
N PRO A 4 -21.96 -5.22 4.82
CA PRO A 4 -21.16 -5.44 3.63
C PRO A 4 -21.68 -4.51 2.53
N SER A 5 -20.85 -3.57 2.08
CA SER A 5 -21.03 -2.89 0.80
C SER A 5 -21.08 -3.94 -0.31
N ASN A 6 -22.23 -4.08 -0.96
CA ASN A 6 -22.47 -5.01 -2.08
C ASN A 6 -21.87 -4.50 -3.39
N ASP A 7 -20.67 -3.92 -3.34
CA ASP A 7 -20.00 -3.41 -4.51
C ASP A 7 -19.27 -4.55 -5.25
N ILE A 8 -19.34 -4.59 -6.59
CA ILE A 8 -18.77 -5.69 -7.39
C ILE A 8 -17.26 -5.81 -7.17
N MET A 9 -16.60 -4.68 -6.89
CA MET A 9 -15.17 -4.63 -6.54
C MET A 9 -14.87 -5.31 -5.19
N ASP A 10 -15.73 -5.13 -4.19
CA ASP A 10 -15.60 -5.78 -2.89
C ASP A 10 -15.78 -7.29 -3.01
N MET A 11 -16.71 -7.75 -3.86
CA MET A 11 -16.87 -9.18 -4.12
C MET A 11 -15.64 -9.80 -4.78
N LYS A 12 -15.04 -9.11 -5.76
CA LYS A 12 -13.80 -9.57 -6.42
C LYS A 12 -12.62 -9.64 -5.45
N LEU A 13 -12.46 -8.63 -4.59
CA LEU A 13 -11.40 -8.61 -3.58
C LEU A 13 -11.59 -9.74 -2.55
N ARG A 14 -12.82 -9.94 -2.04
CA ARG A 14 -13.14 -11.05 -1.13
C ARG A 14 -12.86 -12.41 -1.75
N LYS A 15 -13.20 -12.59 -3.04
CA LYS A 15 -12.92 -13.83 -3.77
C LYS A 15 -11.42 -14.06 -3.93
N LEU A 16 -10.65 -13.00 -4.25
CA LEU A 16 -9.19 -13.08 -4.33
C LEU A 16 -8.58 -13.49 -2.99
N ILE A 17 -8.99 -12.86 -1.88
CA ILE A 17 -8.54 -13.20 -0.53
C ILE A 17 -8.83 -14.69 -0.26
N LYS A 18 -10.06 -15.14 -0.51
CA LYS A 18 -10.45 -16.54 -0.28
C LYS A 18 -9.58 -17.53 -1.08
N ILE A 19 -9.37 -17.28 -2.37
CA ILE A 19 -8.55 -18.15 -3.23
C ILE A 19 -7.10 -18.19 -2.77
N CYS A 20 -6.52 -17.04 -2.43
CA CYS A 20 -5.14 -16.95 -1.98
C CYS A 20 -4.94 -17.56 -0.59
N CYS A 21 -5.94 -17.50 0.31
CA CYS A 21 -5.91 -18.24 1.58
C CYS A 21 -5.92 -19.76 1.35
N ILE A 22 -6.79 -20.25 0.44
CA ILE A 22 -6.89 -21.68 0.10
C ILE A 22 -5.59 -22.18 -0.55
N SER A 23 -4.99 -21.39 -1.44
CA SER A 23 -3.77 -21.77 -2.16
C SER A 23 -2.45 -21.45 -1.42
N GLY A 24 -2.52 -20.83 -0.24
CA GLY A 24 -1.33 -20.37 0.50
C GLY A 24 -0.55 -19.24 -0.20
N ASN A 25 -1.08 -18.64 -1.27
CA ASN A 25 -0.40 -17.59 -2.04
C ASN A 25 -0.67 -16.21 -1.44
N TYR A 26 -0.16 -15.98 -0.23
CA TYR A 26 -0.31 -14.71 0.50
C TYR A 26 0.48 -13.57 -0.14
N ASN A 27 1.56 -13.86 -0.86
CA ASN A 27 2.35 -12.85 -1.57
C ASN A 27 1.53 -12.10 -2.62
N LYS A 28 0.60 -12.80 -3.30
CA LYS A 28 -0.28 -12.19 -4.28
C LYS A 28 -1.31 -11.26 -3.62
N ILE A 29 -1.91 -11.66 -2.49
CA ILE A 29 -2.78 -10.77 -1.69
C ILE A 29 -2.01 -9.52 -1.27
N THR A 30 -0.85 -9.69 -0.63
CA THR A 30 -0.06 -8.57 -0.13
C THR A 30 0.33 -7.62 -1.25
N SER A 31 0.67 -8.15 -2.42
CA SER A 31 1.01 -7.32 -3.58
C SER A 31 -0.19 -6.53 -4.07
N THR A 32 -1.31 -7.20 -4.34
CA THR A 32 -2.52 -6.54 -4.81
C THR A 32 -3.06 -5.52 -3.81
N CYS A 33 -3.06 -5.81 -2.51
CA CYS A 33 -3.49 -4.87 -1.49
C CYS A 33 -2.63 -3.61 -1.45
N LEU A 34 -1.29 -3.77 -1.50
CA LEU A 34 -0.40 -2.61 -1.50
C LEU A 34 -0.51 -1.78 -2.78
N ASP A 35 -0.77 -2.42 -3.93
CA ASP A 35 -1.00 -1.71 -5.18
C ASP A 35 -2.32 -0.91 -5.13
N LEU A 36 -3.39 -1.51 -4.60
CA LEU A 36 -4.68 -0.83 -4.42
C LEU A 36 -4.58 0.36 -3.46
N ILE A 37 -3.90 0.18 -2.32
CA ILE A 37 -3.66 1.26 -1.36
C ILE A 37 -2.83 2.36 -2.03
N GLY A 38 -1.73 2.00 -2.72
CA GLY A 38 -0.88 2.95 -3.41
C GLY A 38 -1.65 3.79 -4.44
N ASN A 39 -2.52 3.15 -5.23
CA ASN A 39 -3.36 3.84 -6.21
C ASN A 39 -4.35 4.79 -5.54
N LEU A 40 -5.02 4.35 -4.47
CA LEU A 40 -5.99 5.15 -3.74
C LEU A 40 -5.32 6.38 -3.11
N VAL A 41 -4.17 6.23 -2.48
CA VAL A 41 -3.42 7.35 -1.87
C VAL A 41 -2.95 8.33 -2.95
N ASN A 42 -2.49 7.81 -4.09
CA ASN A 42 -2.09 8.66 -5.22
C ASN A 42 -3.26 9.49 -5.73
N ASP A 43 -4.43 8.87 -5.92
CA ASP A 43 -5.66 9.57 -6.32
C ASP A 43 -6.07 10.63 -5.29
N PHE A 44 -5.99 10.32 -3.99
CA PHE A 44 -6.21 11.31 -2.93
C PHE A 44 -5.26 12.50 -3.03
N GLY A 45 -3.96 12.25 -3.18
CA GLY A 45 -2.99 13.33 -3.32
C GLY A 45 -3.25 14.21 -4.54
N ILE A 46 -3.56 13.61 -5.69
CA ILE A 46 -3.92 14.34 -6.92
C ILE A 46 -5.16 15.22 -6.70
N LYS A 47 -6.21 14.68 -6.07
CA LYS A 47 -7.43 15.43 -5.74
C LYS A 47 -7.17 16.59 -4.77
N LEU A 48 -6.16 16.45 -3.92
CA LEU A 48 -5.71 17.47 -2.99
C LEU A 48 -4.69 18.46 -3.61
N GLY A 49 -4.41 18.35 -4.91
CA GLY A 49 -3.46 19.21 -5.62
C GLY A 49 -1.99 18.93 -5.31
N ILE A 50 -1.68 17.77 -4.73
CA ILE A 50 -0.31 17.33 -4.44
C ILE A 50 0.26 16.59 -5.66
N ARG A 51 1.57 16.71 -5.87
CA ARG A 51 2.28 15.99 -6.95
C ARG A 51 1.95 14.50 -6.90
N PRO A 52 1.80 13.80 -8.04
CA PRO A 52 1.69 12.35 -8.04
C PRO A 52 2.87 11.68 -7.31
N LYS A 53 2.61 10.50 -6.75
CA LYS A 53 3.63 9.64 -6.15
C LYS A 53 4.67 9.27 -7.20
N ASP A 54 5.95 9.34 -6.84
CA ASP A 54 7.02 9.03 -7.78
C ASP A 54 7.21 7.51 -7.91
N ILE A 55 6.79 6.99 -9.07
CA ILE A 55 6.88 5.57 -9.41
C ILE A 55 8.34 5.16 -9.67
N ARG A 56 9.18 6.07 -10.17
CA ARG A 56 10.58 5.77 -10.54
C ARG A 56 11.46 5.63 -9.32
N ASN A 57 11.23 6.46 -8.31
CA ASN A 57 11.98 6.44 -7.05
C ASN A 57 11.51 5.37 -6.06
N LYS A 58 10.57 4.50 -6.46
CA LYS A 58 9.97 3.45 -5.59
C LYS A 58 9.47 4.02 -4.27
N GLU A 59 8.87 5.21 -4.31
CA GLU A 59 8.34 5.89 -3.14
C GLU A 59 7.28 5.01 -2.45
N PHE A 60 7.46 4.74 -1.16
CA PHE A 60 6.48 3.99 -0.39
C PHE A 60 5.21 4.81 -0.24
N SER A 61 4.09 4.11 -0.20
CA SER A 61 2.79 4.74 -0.01
C SER A 61 2.70 5.35 1.39
N SER A 62 3.38 4.76 2.40
CA SER A 62 3.52 5.37 3.73
C SER A 62 4.23 6.73 3.70
N ASP A 63 5.30 6.84 2.90
CA ASP A 63 6.11 8.07 2.86
C ASP A 63 5.35 9.19 2.15
N TYR A 64 4.63 8.83 1.09
CA TYR A 64 3.75 9.75 0.39
C TYR A 64 2.57 10.22 1.27
N MET A 65 1.98 9.34 2.10
CA MET A 65 0.99 9.76 3.10
C MET A 65 1.57 10.75 4.13
N GLU A 66 2.81 10.53 4.59
CA GLU A 66 3.49 11.46 5.49
C GLU A 66 3.72 12.82 4.84
N LEU A 67 4.13 12.85 3.57
CA LEU A 67 4.26 14.08 2.79
C LEU A 67 2.93 14.84 2.71
N ILE A 68 1.83 14.15 2.40
CA ILE A 68 0.49 14.75 2.36
C ILE A 68 0.15 15.34 3.74
N ASN A 69 0.36 14.58 4.81
CA ASN A 69 0.13 15.07 6.18
C ASN A 69 1.00 16.29 6.51
N GLN A 70 2.28 16.31 6.12
CA GLN A 70 3.16 17.45 6.37
C GLN A 70 2.67 18.71 5.67
N ILE A 71 2.28 18.61 4.40
CA ILE A 71 1.74 19.73 3.63
C ILE A 71 0.47 20.27 4.31
N PHE A 72 -0.48 19.41 4.64
CA PHE A 72 -1.74 19.85 5.25
C PHE A 72 -1.60 20.32 6.69
N LYS A 73 -0.68 19.74 7.45
CA LYS A 73 -0.39 20.18 8.82
C LYS A 73 0.25 21.57 8.83
N ASN A 74 1.20 21.85 7.93
CA ASN A 74 1.87 23.14 7.88
C ASN A 74 0.96 24.26 7.36
N ASN A 75 0.06 23.97 6.43
CA ASN A 75 -0.82 24.98 5.83
C ASN A 75 -2.15 25.16 6.57
N PHE A 76 -2.69 24.08 7.16
CA PHE A 76 -4.06 24.07 7.71
C PHE A 76 -4.16 23.49 9.12
N SER A 77 -3.05 23.01 9.71
CA SER A 77 -3.06 22.27 10.98
C SER A 77 -3.95 21.03 10.97
N ILE A 78 -4.18 20.44 9.79
CA ILE A 78 -5.01 19.24 9.60
C ILE A 78 -4.12 18.03 9.35
N GLN A 79 -4.49 16.90 9.96
CA GLN A 79 -3.92 15.59 9.66
C GLN A 79 -4.91 14.77 8.83
N ILE A 80 -4.53 14.43 7.59
CA ILE A 80 -5.40 13.72 6.63
C ILE A 80 -5.42 12.22 6.93
N PHE A 81 -4.25 11.63 7.17
CA PHE A 81 -4.09 10.20 7.45
C PHE A 81 -3.65 9.99 8.90
N SER A 82 -4.25 9.01 9.59
CA SER A 82 -3.85 8.69 10.96
C SER A 82 -2.43 8.10 11.00
N GLN A 83 -1.68 8.43 12.06
CA GLN A 83 -0.30 7.96 12.21
C GLN A 83 -0.21 6.44 12.36
N ASP A 84 -1.19 5.84 13.05
CA ASP A 84 -1.28 4.38 13.19
C ASP A 84 -1.40 3.66 11.84
N LEU A 85 -2.20 4.22 10.92
CA LEU A 85 -2.38 3.67 9.57
C LEU A 85 -1.07 3.74 8.76
N ILE A 86 -0.36 4.88 8.84
CA ILE A 86 0.95 5.06 8.20
C ILE A 86 1.96 4.04 8.73
N ILE A 87 2.04 3.85 10.05
CA ILE A 87 2.96 2.89 10.69
C ILE A 87 2.63 1.45 10.27
N LYS A 88 1.36 1.08 10.26
CA LYS A 88 0.92 -0.26 9.82
C LYS A 88 1.27 -0.50 8.36
N LEU A 89 1.02 0.47 7.48
CA LEU A 89 1.33 0.37 6.06
C LEU A 89 2.84 0.24 5.82
N ARG A 90 3.65 1.08 6.49
CA ARG A 90 5.12 1.01 6.43
C ARG A 90 5.65 -0.36 6.82
N LYS A 91 5.11 -0.96 7.90
CA LYS A 91 5.49 -2.33 8.32
C LYS A 91 5.20 -3.36 7.22
N LEU A 92 4.06 -3.26 6.54
CA LEU A 92 3.70 -4.16 5.45
C LEU A 92 4.58 -3.97 4.21
N GLU A 93 4.86 -2.73 3.82
CA GLU A 93 5.73 -2.39 2.68
C GLU A 93 7.16 -2.91 2.91
N LEU A 94 7.71 -2.71 4.12
CA LEU A 94 9.02 -3.23 4.52
C LEU A 94 9.04 -4.77 4.57
N ALA A 95 7.98 -5.41 5.08
CA ALA A 95 7.88 -6.87 5.10
C ALA A 95 7.87 -7.46 3.68
N LYS A 96 7.14 -6.84 2.73
CA LYS A 96 7.14 -7.25 1.31
C LYS A 96 8.54 -7.12 0.68
N LEU A 97 9.26 -6.04 0.98
CA LEU A 97 10.63 -5.88 0.51
C LEU A 97 11.59 -6.92 1.08
N ARG A 98 11.54 -7.15 2.39
CA ARG A 98 12.35 -8.17 3.05
C ARG A 98 12.08 -9.56 2.48
N ASN A 99 10.82 -9.91 2.26
CA ASN A 99 10.44 -11.19 1.68
C ASN A 99 10.86 -11.31 0.20
N ARG A 100 10.94 -10.20 -0.54
CA ARG A 100 11.58 -10.20 -1.87
C ARG A 100 13.06 -10.54 -1.75
N ILE A 101 13.80 -9.90 -0.84
CA ILE A 101 15.25 -10.12 -0.66
C ILE A 101 15.54 -11.57 -0.24
N LEU A 102 14.75 -12.14 0.68
CA LEU A 102 14.91 -13.52 1.14
C LEU A 102 14.54 -14.58 0.08
N ASN A 103 13.71 -14.24 -0.91
CA ASN A 103 13.37 -15.12 -2.04
C ASN A 103 14.35 -15.00 -3.23
N PHE A 104 15.39 -14.16 -3.12
CA PHE A 104 16.50 -14.06 -4.08
C PHE A 104 17.89 -14.27 -3.40
N PRO A 105 18.15 -15.37 -2.67
CA PRO A 105 19.48 -15.58 -2.08
C PRO A 105 20.54 -16.04 -3.10
N ASN A 106 20.18 -16.34 -4.36
CA ASN A 106 21.09 -16.94 -5.35
C ASN A 106 21.17 -16.17 -6.68
N LEU A 107 21.63 -14.92 -6.66
CA LEU A 107 22.15 -14.25 -7.86
C LEU A 107 23.55 -13.64 -7.66
N SER A 108 24.27 -14.04 -6.61
CA SER A 108 25.68 -13.68 -6.39
C SER A 108 26.65 -14.85 -6.68
N LYS A 109 26.31 -15.74 -7.61
CA LYS A 109 27.24 -16.70 -8.23
C LYS A 109 26.92 -16.89 -9.71
N GLN A 110 27.21 -15.86 -10.51
CA GLN A 110 27.67 -16.06 -11.88
C GLN A 110 28.85 -15.12 -12.07
N VAL A 111 30.03 -15.69 -11.84
CA VAL A 111 31.29 -15.27 -12.45
C VAL A 111 31.23 -15.70 -13.91
#